data_AF-A0A260BTM1-F1
#
_entry.id   AF-A0A260BTM1-F1
#
_cell.length_a   1.000
_cell.length_b   1.000
_cell.length_c   1.000
_cell.angle_alpha   90.00
_cell.angle_beta   90.00
_cell.angle_gamma   90.00
#
_symmetry.space_group_name_H-M   'P 1'
#
loop_
_entity.id
_entity.type
_entity.pdbx_description
1 polymer ?
#
loop_
_entity_poly.entity_id
_entity_poly.type
_entity_poly.pdbx_seq_one_letter_code
_entity_poly.pdbx_strand_id
1 'polypeptide(L)'
;MALRWLSVAVVGLATASATALLAWLVSPVSPGVAAVVFGFTALPFGAMLGWILIVAPVTADQTYTSGDSVESHWTTAASSGTATDLVTVVGLTLAVVAITRVDPPATLLLTGLLLAAFASFTARYAFARYRALSE
;
A
#
# COMPACT_ATOMS: atom_id res chain seq x y z
N MET A 1 -7.78 -17.55 10.12
CA MET A 1 -6.48 -16.95 10.53
C MET A 1 -5.31 -17.48 9.72
N ALA A 2 -5.01 -18.78 9.72
CA ALA A 2 -3.84 -19.34 9.01
C ALA A 2 -3.79 -19.03 7.50
N LEU A 3 -4.91 -19.13 6.78
CA LEU A 3 -4.97 -18.84 5.34
C LEU A 3 -4.55 -17.39 5.01
N ARG A 4 -4.91 -16.43 5.87
CA ARG A 4 -4.57 -15.01 5.67
C ARG A 4 -3.09 -14.75 5.87
N TRP A 5 -2.50 -15.31 6.93
CA TRP A 5 -1.06 -15.23 7.16
C TRP A 5 -0.26 -15.89 6.04
N LEU A 6 -0.79 -16.97 5.45
CA LEU A 6 -0.22 -17.56 4.25
C LEU A 6 -0.30 -16.60 3.05
N SER A 7 -1.42 -15.90 2.85
CA SER A 7 -1.52 -14.86 1.81
C SER A 7 -0.54 -13.70 2.04
N VAL A 8 -0.32 -13.27 3.29
CA VAL A 8 0.70 -12.27 3.63
C VAL A 8 2.10 -12.72 3.22
N ALA A 9 2.44 -13.97 3.53
CA ALA A 9 3.72 -14.55 3.15
C ALA A 9 3.88 -14.63 1.63
N VAL A 10 2.81 -14.98 0.90
CA VAL A 10 2.79 -15.00 -0.58
C VAL A 10 3.01 -13.60 -1.14
N VAL A 11 2.34 -12.56 -0.60
CA VAL A 11 2.56 -11.17 -1.05
C VAL A 11 4.00 -10.74 -0.80
N GLY A 12 4.57 -11.06 0.37
CA GLY A 12 5.97 -10.77 0.69
C GLY A 12 6.95 -11.46 -0.24
N LEU A 13 6.74 -12.75 -0.52
CA LEU A 13 7.55 -13.50 -1.49
C LEU A 13 7.41 -12.95 -2.91
N ALA A 14 6.21 -12.58 -3.34
CA ALA A 14 5.96 -12.04 -4.66
C ALA A 14 6.66 -10.69 -4.86
N THR A 15 6.55 -9.78 -3.88
CA THR A 15 7.24 -8.47 -3.93
C THR A 15 8.76 -8.62 -3.85
N ALA A 16 9.27 -9.50 -3.00
CA ALA A 16 10.70 -9.82 -2.94
C ALA A 16 11.22 -10.38 -4.27
N SER A 17 10.49 -11.32 -4.87
CA SER A 17 10.84 -11.93 -6.15
C SER A 17 10.83 -10.92 -7.29
N ALA A 18 9.79 -10.08 -7.37
CA ALA A 18 9.69 -9.02 -8.37
C ALA A 18 10.84 -8.01 -8.25
N THR A 19 11.17 -7.62 -7.03
CA THR A 19 12.27 -6.68 -6.74
C THR A 19 13.63 -7.30 -7.08
N ALA A 20 13.85 -8.57 -6.75
CA ALA A 20 15.05 -9.31 -7.11
C ALA A 20 15.22 -9.42 -8.64
N LEU A 21 14.15 -9.74 -9.36
CA LEU A 21 14.13 -9.81 -10.83
C LEU A 21 14.46 -8.45 -11.47
N LEU A 22 13.84 -7.37 -10.98
CA LEU A 22 14.13 -6.02 -11.46
C LEU A 22 15.59 -5.62 -11.19
N ALA A 23 16.10 -5.87 -9.98
CA ALA A 23 17.49 -5.59 -9.64
C ALA A 23 18.47 -6.42 -10.49
N TRP A 24 18.11 -7.66 -10.82
CA TRP A 24 18.88 -8.52 -11.71
C TRP A 24 18.98 -7.95 -13.13
N LEU A 25 17.86 -7.48 -13.68
CA LEU A 25 17.78 -6.96 -15.06
C LEU A 25 18.48 -5.61 -15.24
N VAL A 26 18.54 -4.78 -14.20
CA VAL A 26 19.04 -3.40 -14.29
C VAL A 26 20.49 -3.26 -13.82
N SER A 27 21.01 -4.17 -13.00
CA SER A 27 22.35 -4.02 -12.40
C SER A 27 23.48 -4.31 -13.41
N PRO A 28 24.40 -3.36 -13.65
CA PRO A 28 25.44 -3.50 -14.69
C PRO A 28 26.72 -4.24 -14.24
N VAL A 29 26.92 -4.46 -12.94
CA VAL A 29 28.20 -4.98 -12.39
C VAL A 29 28.06 -6.39 -11.84
N SER A 30 27.12 -6.60 -10.90
CA SER A 30 26.91 -7.89 -10.24
C SER A 30 25.42 -8.20 -10.12
N PRO A 31 24.78 -8.63 -11.21
CA PRO A 31 23.34 -8.85 -11.27
C PRO A 31 22.82 -9.78 -10.17
N GLY A 32 23.52 -10.89 -9.90
CA GLY A 32 23.10 -11.87 -8.89
C GLY A 32 23.19 -11.33 -7.45
N VAL A 33 24.23 -10.56 -7.13
CA VAL A 33 24.39 -9.95 -5.79
C VAL A 33 23.33 -8.88 -5.57
N ALA A 34 23.06 -8.04 -6.58
CA ALA A 34 21.99 -7.06 -6.53
C ALA A 34 20.63 -7.72 -6.30
N ALA A 35 20.31 -8.77 -7.06
CA ALA A 35 19.06 -9.51 -6.91
C ALA A 35 18.86 -10.05 -5.48
N VAL A 36 19.90 -10.64 -4.88
CA VAL A 36 19.84 -11.17 -3.51
C VAL A 36 19.64 -10.04 -2.50
N VAL A 37 20.44 -8.97 -2.55
CA VAL A 37 20.37 -7.88 -1.57
C VAL A 37 19.03 -7.15 -1.64
N PHE A 38 18.58 -6.79 -2.84
CA PHE A 38 17.32 -6.09 -3.03
C PHE A 38 16.10 -6.99 -2.77
N GLY A 39 16.16 -8.27 -3.12
CA GLY A 39 15.12 -9.24 -2.79
C GLY A 39 14.95 -9.43 -1.28
N PHE A 40 16.05 -9.63 -0.54
CA PHE A 40 16.01 -9.78 0.92
C PHE A 40 15.56 -8.51 1.65
N THR A 41 15.97 -7.34 1.17
CA THR A 41 15.52 -6.07 1.77
C THR A 41 14.06 -5.76 1.47
N ALA A 42 13.52 -6.24 0.35
CA ALA A 42 12.10 -6.07 0.00
C ALA A 42 11.14 -7.00 0.76
N LEU A 43 11.61 -8.15 1.28
CA LEU A 43 10.79 -9.12 2.05
C LEU A 43 9.98 -8.48 3.20
N PRO A 44 10.57 -7.72 4.14
CA PRO A 44 9.82 -7.14 5.25
C PRO A 44 8.76 -6.14 4.79
N PHE A 45 9.06 -5.33 3.78
CA PHE A 45 8.09 -4.37 3.22
C PHE A 45 6.95 -5.07 2.47
N GLY A 46 7.28 -6.13 1.74
CA GLY A 46 6.30 -6.97 1.07
C GLY A 46 5.37 -7.70 2.04
N ALA A 47 5.92 -8.24 3.12
CA ALA A 47 5.13 -8.87 4.18
C ALA A 47 4.27 -7.84 4.92
N MET A 48 4.80 -6.64 5.19
CA MET A 48 4.04 -5.54 5.77
C MET A 48 2.89 -5.10 4.85
N LEU A 49 3.15 -5.02 3.54
CA LEU A 49 2.12 -4.73 2.54
C LEU A 49 1.01 -5.79 2.52
N GLY A 50 1.39 -7.07 2.48
CA GLY A 50 0.45 -8.18 2.56
C GLY A 50 -0.40 -8.12 3.83
N TRP A 51 0.24 -7.80 4.97
CA TRP A 51 -0.45 -7.67 6.25
C TRP A 51 -1.47 -6.53 6.23
N ILE A 52 -1.07 -5.36 5.74
CA ILE A 52 -1.93 -4.19 5.59
C ILE A 52 -3.13 -4.48 4.67
N LEU A 53 -2.92 -5.18 3.56
CA LEU A 53 -3.99 -5.44 2.58
C LEU A 53 -4.95 -6.56 3.00
N ILE A 54 -4.49 -7.54 3.79
CA ILE A 54 -5.22 -8.80 4.01
C ILE A 54 -5.63 -9.02 5.46
N VAL A 55 -4.80 -8.58 6.42
CA VAL A 55 -5.00 -8.85 7.85
C VAL A 55 -5.58 -7.62 8.55
N ALA A 56 -4.97 -6.45 8.38
CA ALA A 56 -5.39 -5.21 9.03
C ALA A 56 -6.89 -4.86 8.86
N PRO A 57 -7.52 -5.02 7.68
CA PRO A 57 -8.92 -4.65 7.47
C PRO A 57 -9.89 -5.51 8.28
N VAL A 58 -9.48 -6.71 8.68
CA VAL A 58 -10.35 -7.66 9.38
C VAL A 58 -10.13 -7.66 10.89
N THR A 59 -9.01 -7.12 11.36
CA THR A 59 -8.77 -6.88 12.79
C THR A 59 -9.38 -5.58 13.29
N ALA A 60 -9.83 -4.70 12.39
CA ALA A 60 -10.57 -3.50 12.74
C ALA A 60 -12.06 -3.84 12.89
N ASP A 61 -12.45 -4.39 14.04
CA ASP A 61 -13.86 -4.40 14.43
C ASP A 61 -14.30 -2.95 14.60
N GLN A 62 -15.05 -2.44 13.63
CA GLN A 62 -15.73 -1.14 13.69
C GLN A 62 -16.94 -1.27 14.62
N THR A 63 -16.69 -1.51 15.90
CA THR A 63 -17.75 -1.43 16.92
C THR A 63 -18.14 0.03 17.01
N TYR A 64 -19.43 0.34 16.82
CA TYR A 64 -19.96 1.69 17.00
C TYR A 64 -19.56 2.23 18.38
N THR A 65 -18.64 3.19 18.43
CA THR A 65 -18.40 3.95 19.65
C THR A 65 -19.65 4.80 19.87
N SER A 66 -20.36 4.53 20.95
CA SER A 66 -21.57 5.28 21.33
C SER A 66 -21.21 6.77 21.51
N GLY A 67 -21.69 7.62 20.61
CA GLY A 67 -21.46 9.08 20.64
C GLY A 67 -20.85 9.67 19.35
N ASP A 68 -20.37 8.84 18.43
CA ASP A 68 -19.85 9.31 17.14
C ASP A 68 -20.97 9.74 16.18
N SER A 69 -20.76 10.85 15.46
CA SER A 69 -21.68 11.25 14.41
C SER A 69 -21.53 10.31 13.21
N VAL A 70 -22.62 10.13 12.46
CA VAL A 70 -22.60 9.32 11.23
C VAL A 70 -21.54 9.85 10.25
N GLU A 71 -21.29 11.16 10.27
CA GLU A 71 -20.32 11.83 9.42
C GLU A 71 -18.86 11.60 9.87
N SER A 72 -18.59 11.57 11.20
CA SER A 72 -17.27 11.22 11.75
C SER A 72 -16.89 9.77 11.44
N HIS A 73 -17.89 8.89 11.37
CA HIS A 73 -17.70 7.49 11.00
C HIS A 73 -17.27 7.35 9.54
N TRP A 74 -17.96 7.98 8.59
CA TRP A 74 -17.59 7.92 7.18
C TRP A 74 -16.20 8.51 6.89
N THR A 75 -15.85 9.61 7.57
CA THR A 75 -14.52 10.21 7.44
C THR A 75 -13.43 9.31 8.02
N THR A 76 -13.67 8.65 9.15
CA THR A 76 -12.72 7.72 9.76
C THR A 76 -12.54 6.45 8.92
N ALA A 77 -13.63 5.92 8.36
CA ALA A 77 -13.58 4.78 7.45
C ALA A 77 -12.86 5.12 6.13
N ALA A 78 -13.12 6.30 5.56
CA ALA A 78 -12.44 6.74 4.32
C ALA A 78 -10.95 7.05 4.53
N SER A 79 -10.58 7.64 5.67
CA SER A 79 -9.18 8.00 5.98
C SER A 79 -8.31 6.79 6.30
N SER A 80 -8.80 5.83 7.09
CA SER A 80 -8.08 4.57 7.40
C SER A 80 -7.77 3.74 6.15
N GLY A 81 -8.72 3.69 5.21
CA GLY A 81 -8.52 3.08 3.90
C GLY A 81 -7.49 3.80 3.03
N THR A 82 -7.51 5.14 3.04
CA THR A 82 -6.61 5.97 2.23
C THR A 82 -5.17 5.91 2.70
N ALA A 83 -4.92 5.83 4.01
CA ALA A 83 -3.57 5.68 4.54
C ALA A 83 -2.90 4.40 4.00
N THR A 84 -3.64 3.31 3.95
CA THR A 84 -3.20 2.03 3.39
C THR A 84 -2.89 2.15 1.89
N ASP A 85 -3.80 2.75 1.13
CA ASP A 85 -3.62 2.93 -0.31
C ASP A 85 -2.41 3.80 -0.62
N LEU A 86 -2.19 4.87 0.15
CA LEU A 86 -1.03 5.74 0.00
C LEU A 86 0.27 5.04 0.33
N VAL A 87 0.38 4.33 1.45
CA VAL A 87 1.58 3.54 1.79
C VAL A 87 1.89 2.55 0.68
N THR A 88 0.86 1.92 0.12
CA THR A 88 1.00 0.96 -0.97
C THR A 88 1.49 1.62 -2.25
N VAL A 89 0.76 2.62 -2.75
CA VAL A 89 1.03 3.28 -4.04
C VAL A 89 2.35 4.04 -4.00
N VAL A 90 2.58 4.83 -2.95
CA VAL A 90 3.76 5.68 -2.81
C VAL A 90 4.99 4.83 -2.52
N GLY A 91 4.86 3.82 -1.66
CA GLY A 91 5.92 2.87 -1.37
C GLY A 91 6.36 2.10 -2.62
N LEU A 92 5.42 1.57 -3.42
CA LEU A 92 5.75 0.90 -4.68
C LEU A 92 6.39 1.86 -5.69
N THR A 93 5.83 3.06 -5.82
CA THR A 93 6.33 4.06 -6.77
C THR A 93 7.77 4.46 -6.44
N LEU A 94 8.04 4.75 -5.16
CA LEU A 94 9.39 5.07 -4.69
C LEU A 94 10.36 3.91 -4.85
N ALA A 95 9.91 2.66 -4.64
CA ALA A 95 10.73 1.48 -4.89
C ALA A 95 11.14 1.37 -6.37
N VAL A 96 10.20 1.61 -7.30
CA VAL A 96 10.48 1.63 -8.75
C VAL A 96 11.48 2.74 -9.09
N VAL A 97 11.28 3.95 -8.56
CA VAL A 97 12.19 5.09 -8.75
C VAL A 97 13.60 4.74 -8.26
N ALA A 98 13.71 4.16 -7.06
CA ALA A 98 15.00 3.76 -6.48
C ALA A 98 15.72 2.69 -7.32
N ILE A 99 15.00 1.68 -7.82
CA ILE A 99 15.59 0.61 -8.63
C ILE A 99 16.02 1.11 -10.02
N THR A 100 15.19 1.92 -10.66
CA THR A 100 15.45 2.45 -12.02
C THR A 100 16.47 3.59 -12.04
N ARG A 101 16.85 4.11 -10.86
CA ARG A 101 17.74 5.28 -10.69
C ARG A 101 17.27 6.51 -11.46
N VAL A 102 15.97 6.61 -11.71
CA VAL A 102 15.35 7.81 -12.25
C VAL A 102 15.30 8.83 -11.11
N ASP A 103 15.60 10.10 -11.41
CA ASP A 103 15.56 11.18 -10.42
C ASP A 103 14.40 12.15 -10.75
N PRO A 104 13.15 11.75 -10.48
CA PRO A 104 12.00 12.59 -10.79
C PRO A 104 11.95 13.81 -9.86
N PRO A 105 11.50 14.97 -10.35
CA PRO A 105 11.39 16.16 -9.52
C PRO A 105 10.50 15.91 -8.30
N ALA A 106 10.95 16.32 -7.11
CA ALA A 106 10.19 16.16 -5.86
C ALA A 106 8.78 16.74 -5.95
N THR A 107 8.61 17.85 -6.66
CA THR A 107 7.29 18.46 -6.92
C THR A 107 6.34 17.50 -7.60
N LEU A 108 6.81 16.74 -8.59
CA LEU A 108 6.00 15.76 -9.32
C LEU A 108 5.57 14.60 -8.41
N LEU A 109 6.49 14.09 -7.60
CA LEU A 109 6.19 13.03 -6.62
C LEU A 109 5.16 13.49 -5.59
N LEU A 110 5.30 14.71 -5.05
CA LEU A 110 4.36 15.30 -4.10
C LEU A 110 2.99 15.54 -4.73
N THR A 111 2.94 16.04 -5.96
CA THR A 111 1.66 16.19 -6.69
C THR A 111 0.98 14.85 -6.90
N GLY A 112 1.72 13.82 -7.34
CA GLY A 112 1.18 12.48 -7.51
C GLY A 112 0.65 11.87 -6.21
N LEU A 113 1.39 12.02 -5.12
CA LEU A 113 0.98 11.63 -3.77
C LEU A 113 -0.35 12.29 -3.36
N LEU A 114 -0.46 13.61 -3.51
CA LEU A 114 -1.66 14.36 -3.14
C LEU A 114 -2.85 13.92 -3.99
N LEU A 115 -2.68 13.79 -5.31
CA LEU A 115 -3.75 13.36 -6.20
C LEU A 115 -4.25 11.95 -5.86
N ALA A 116 -3.34 11.01 -5.58
CA ALA A 116 -3.71 9.66 -5.14
C ALA A 116 -4.44 9.68 -3.80
N ALA A 117 -3.99 10.51 -2.84
CA ALA A 117 -4.63 10.67 -1.53
C ALA A 117 -6.07 11.17 -1.68
N PHE A 118 -6.25 12.26 -2.41
CA PHE A 118 -7.56 12.86 -2.64
C PHE A 118 -8.48 11.91 -3.40
N ALA A 119 -8.00 11.27 -4.47
CA ALA A 119 -8.81 10.34 -5.25
C ALA A 119 -9.31 9.16 -4.39
N SER A 120 -8.41 8.52 -3.62
CA SER A 120 -8.76 7.41 -2.72
C SER A 120 -9.78 7.84 -1.67
N PHE A 121 -9.50 8.95 -0.98
CA PHE A 121 -10.36 9.45 0.09
C PHE A 121 -11.75 9.83 -0.45
N THR A 122 -11.79 10.63 -1.51
CA THR A 122 -13.05 11.11 -2.11
C THR A 122 -13.88 9.96 -2.64
N ALA A 123 -13.29 8.96 -3.30
CA ALA A 123 -14.02 7.80 -3.81
C ALA A 123 -14.67 7.00 -2.66
N ARG A 124 -13.92 6.71 -1.59
CA ARG A 124 -14.44 5.95 -0.42
C ARG A 124 -15.51 6.75 0.33
N TYR A 125 -15.29 8.04 0.53
CA TYR A 125 -16.27 8.91 1.18
C TYR A 125 -17.56 9.02 0.36
N ALA A 126 -17.45 9.26 -0.95
CA ALA A 126 -18.61 9.36 -1.84
C ALA A 126 -19.42 8.05 -1.88
N PHE A 127 -18.73 6.90 -1.91
CA PHE A 127 -19.38 5.59 -1.90
C PHE A 127 -20.10 5.31 -0.57
N ALA A 128 -19.45 5.58 0.56
CA ALA A 128 -20.06 5.42 1.89
C ALA A 128 -21.30 6.32 2.04
N ARG A 129 -21.21 7.58 1.60
CA ARG A 129 -22.34 8.52 1.60
C ARG A 129 -23.48 8.07 0.69
N TYR A 130 -23.17 7.61 -0.53
CA TYR A 130 -24.18 7.13 -1.47
C TYR A 130 -24.95 5.94 -0.89
N ARG A 131 -24.24 4.96 -0.32
CA ARG A 131 -24.85 3.75 0.26
C ARG A 131 -25.80 4.07 1.42
N ALA A 132 -25.44 5.04 2.25
CA ALA A 132 -26.26 5.48 3.38
C ALA A 132 -27.50 6.30 2.98
N LEU A 133 -27.49 6.94 1.80
CA LEU A 133 -28.65 7.68 1.27
C LEU A 133 -29.61 6.79 0.47
N SER A 134 -29.17 5.59 0.09
CA SER A 134 -29.96 4.61 -0.67
C SER A 134 -30.64 3.54 0.20
N GLU A 135 -30.29 3.47 1.49
CA GLU A 135 -30.96 2.66 2.52
C GLU A 135 -32.05 3.49 3.20
#